data_AF-A0A0L0SRQ8-F1
#
_entry.id   AF-A0A0L0SRQ8-F1
#
_cell.length_a   1.000
_cell.length_b   1.000
_cell.length_c   1.000
_cell.angle_alpha   90.00
_cell.angle_beta   90.00
_cell.angle_gamma   90.00
#
_symmetry.space_group_name_H-M   'P 1'
#
loop_
_entity.id
_entity.type
_entity.pdbx_description
1 polymer ?
#
loop_
_entity_poly.entity_id
_entity_poly.type
_entity_poly.pdbx_seq_one_letter_code
_entity_poly.pdbx_strand_id
1 'polypeptide(L)'
;MIPPPPPPPLPSRRSVIDLMDVIDGSDSSAHAYFAKVLLDDNARAFEYRIAAPPEPALRQPGEIPLFPVIKALIPGAPLSRKLAPQQLLYALGKLRGTQLTLNEYNASLLIDDDADESKRYARHHAIDLFSILAFQPPDATTPVAVPGLHELVVSVEDHFAESLTSHRAAIAAGSVEFDGLGELYKPGALVAGTTALGGGVAAGYRVRTSWYEEKRTLFKIETSFHMRLECIVSFGRFFSLVTFDEVYSGWTGAKVRALADLGLATPVAEDDTHLHDRGGKCVDLLAGSAVPFVEYAPGSFFVHRGSSNRGGSMVPSVASGRIVIDGERGMLLGHYPSQGADEVTLAIQGAAARYKRIANDASLARGELPPVGQGILLFRTVPEHLHAVIWPALVGFSFATKAWGHVLVDAVHAIRFNDDAFAKLVLAPERKRLIRALVKFGAGKAQFDDLIQGKSGGSVFLLHGPARVRQDVDGRGDC
;
A
#
# COMPACT_ATOMS: atom_id res chain seq x y z
N MET A 1 16.85 -10.37 -47.87
CA MET A 1 16.04 -9.39 -47.11
C MET A 1 14.63 -9.45 -47.66
N ILE A 2 13.69 -9.95 -46.86
CA ILE A 2 12.26 -10.07 -47.19
C ILE A 2 11.57 -8.88 -46.53
N PRO A 3 10.70 -8.11 -47.21
CA PRO A 3 10.00 -6.98 -46.59
C PRO A 3 9.00 -7.48 -45.55
N PRO A 4 8.66 -6.67 -44.53
CA PRO A 4 7.70 -7.07 -43.52
C PRO A 4 6.30 -7.27 -44.16
N PRO A 5 5.48 -8.18 -43.62
CA PRO A 5 4.13 -8.41 -44.12
C PRO A 5 3.28 -7.14 -43.95
N PRO A 6 2.32 -6.89 -44.87
CA PRO A 6 1.42 -5.75 -44.75
C PRO A 6 0.55 -5.89 -43.49
N PRO A 7 0.14 -4.77 -42.87
CA PRO A 7 -0.73 -4.80 -41.70
C PRO A 7 -2.08 -5.47 -42.05
N PRO A 8 -2.72 -6.16 -41.09
CA PRO A 8 -3.99 -6.82 -41.33
C PRO A 8 -5.05 -5.80 -41.78
N PRO A 9 -5.99 -6.18 -42.65
CA PRO A 9 -7.04 -5.29 -43.09
C PRO A 9 -7.87 -4.85 -41.89
N LEU A 10 -8.10 -3.53 -41.77
CA LEU A 10 -9.05 -2.97 -40.81
C LEU A 10 -10.40 -3.69 -41.01
N PRO A 11 -11.02 -4.24 -39.95
CA PRO A 11 -12.33 -4.85 -40.08
C PRO A 11 -13.31 -3.81 -40.63
N SER A 12 -14.00 -4.21 -41.69
CA SER A 12 -14.96 -3.40 -42.44
C SER A 12 -15.95 -2.69 -41.52
N ARG A 13 -15.99 -1.36 -41.59
CA ARG A 13 -17.07 -0.52 -41.05
C ARG A 13 -18.43 -1.02 -41.55
N ARG A 14 -19.16 -1.72 -40.70
CA ARG A 14 -20.62 -1.91 -40.72
C ARG A 14 -21.06 -2.05 -39.26
N SER A 15 -21.91 -1.22 -38.68
CA SER A 15 -22.64 -0.05 -39.14
C SER A 15 -22.97 0.81 -37.92
N VAL A 16 -22.74 2.11 -38.06
CA VAL A 16 -23.09 3.22 -37.14
C VAL A 16 -24.62 3.37 -36.93
N ILE A 17 -25.43 2.39 -37.35
CA ILE A 17 -26.84 2.61 -37.66
C ILE A 17 -27.78 2.50 -36.45
N ASP A 18 -27.43 1.79 -35.37
CA ASP A 18 -28.32 1.73 -34.18
C ASP A 18 -28.10 2.84 -33.13
N LEU A 19 -27.23 3.81 -33.40
CA LEU A 19 -27.13 5.04 -32.60
C LEU A 19 -27.79 6.25 -33.29
N MET A 20 -28.04 6.16 -34.60
CA MET A 20 -28.58 7.27 -35.40
C MET A 20 -30.12 7.30 -35.45
N ASP A 21 -30.82 6.21 -35.15
CA ASP A 21 -32.29 6.16 -35.22
C ASP A 21 -33.03 6.69 -33.96
N VAL A 22 -32.32 7.37 -33.03
CA VAL A 22 -32.93 7.98 -31.82
C VAL A 22 -32.54 9.44 -31.62
N ILE A 23 -31.99 10.13 -32.62
CA ILE A 23 -31.67 11.56 -32.51
C ILE A 23 -32.23 12.29 -33.72
N ASP A 24 -33.52 12.55 -33.67
CA ASP A 24 -34.11 13.66 -34.41
C ASP A 24 -33.69 14.94 -33.66
N GLY A 25 -32.88 15.79 -34.30
CA GLY A 25 -32.42 17.05 -33.73
C GLY A 25 -30.93 17.07 -33.37
N SER A 26 -30.16 17.72 -34.23
CA SER A 26 -28.81 18.24 -34.05
C SER A 26 -28.30 18.41 -32.61
N ASP A 27 -27.40 17.53 -32.15
CA ASP A 27 -26.19 18.00 -31.47
C ASP A 27 -25.01 17.01 -31.52
N SER A 28 -23.82 17.61 -31.45
CA SER A 28 -22.49 17.08 -31.75
C SER A 28 -21.83 16.38 -30.55
N SER A 29 -21.55 15.07 -30.66
CA SER A 29 -20.46 14.30 -29.99
C SER A 29 -20.85 12.83 -29.74
N ALA A 30 -21.24 12.12 -30.81
CA ALA A 30 -21.42 10.68 -30.75
C ALA A 30 -20.07 9.95 -30.79
N HIS A 31 -19.81 9.08 -29.81
CA HIS A 31 -18.71 8.12 -29.81
C HIS A 31 -19.24 6.71 -30.16
N ALA A 32 -18.37 5.80 -30.59
CA ALA A 32 -18.77 4.44 -30.98
C ALA A 32 -19.46 3.65 -29.85
N TYR A 33 -19.25 4.04 -28.58
CA TYR A 33 -19.71 3.33 -27.39
C TYR A 33 -20.67 4.13 -26.50
N PHE A 34 -20.84 5.43 -26.75
CA PHE A 34 -21.79 6.28 -26.02
C PHE A 34 -22.08 7.57 -26.82
N ALA A 35 -23.19 8.23 -26.51
CA ALA A 35 -23.50 9.56 -27.03
C ALA A 35 -23.90 10.52 -25.90
N LYS A 36 -23.57 11.80 -26.05
CA LYS A 36 -24.21 12.88 -25.31
C LYS A 36 -25.51 13.24 -26.03
N VAL A 37 -26.64 13.23 -25.32
CA VAL A 37 -27.93 13.59 -25.90
C VAL A 37 -28.56 14.71 -25.11
N LEU A 38 -28.83 15.84 -25.77
CA LEU A 38 -29.55 16.96 -25.19
C LEU A 38 -30.97 16.53 -24.80
N LEU A 39 -31.43 16.98 -23.64
CA LEU A 39 -32.75 16.65 -23.10
C LEU A 39 -33.81 17.69 -23.50
N ASP A 40 -33.41 18.94 -23.75
CA ASP A 40 -34.27 20.05 -24.14
C ASP A 40 -33.58 20.95 -25.19
N ASP A 41 -34.35 21.77 -25.92
CA ASP A 41 -33.84 22.81 -26.85
C ASP A 41 -33.00 23.90 -26.14
N ASN A 42 -32.99 23.91 -24.80
CA ASN A 42 -32.04 24.67 -24.00
C ASN A 42 -30.76 23.83 -23.81
N ALA A 43 -29.71 24.21 -24.55
CA ALA A 43 -28.40 23.56 -24.69
C ALA A 43 -27.55 23.33 -23.42
N ARG A 44 -28.16 23.14 -22.24
CA ARG A 44 -27.47 22.93 -20.95
C ARG A 44 -27.83 21.64 -20.23
N ALA A 45 -28.94 20.98 -20.57
CA ALA A 45 -29.33 19.69 -19.98
C ALA A 45 -29.08 18.56 -20.97
N PHE A 46 -28.24 17.59 -20.60
CA PHE A 46 -27.96 16.41 -21.43
C PHE A 46 -27.74 15.16 -20.58
N GLU A 47 -27.87 14.00 -21.21
CA GLU A 47 -27.58 12.69 -20.64
C GLU A 47 -26.53 11.94 -21.46
N TYR A 48 -25.76 11.08 -20.81
CA TYR A 48 -24.94 10.09 -21.49
C TYR A 48 -25.79 8.86 -21.78
N ARG A 49 -25.86 8.46 -23.05
CA ARG A 49 -26.48 7.19 -23.49
C ARG A 49 -25.39 6.20 -23.84
N ILE A 50 -25.24 5.16 -23.03
CA ILE A 50 -24.26 4.09 -23.28
C ILE A 50 -24.82 3.15 -24.35
N ALA A 51 -24.03 2.89 -25.39
CA ALA A 51 -24.42 2.04 -26.50
C ALA A 51 -24.67 0.60 -26.02
N ALA A 52 -25.49 -0.12 -26.81
CA ALA A 52 -25.61 -1.56 -26.61
C ALA A 52 -24.25 -2.24 -26.82
N PRO A 53 -23.92 -3.27 -26.01
CA PRO A 53 -22.77 -4.09 -26.32
C PRO A 53 -22.97 -4.75 -27.69
N PRO A 54 -21.93 -4.87 -28.53
CA PRO A 54 -22.02 -5.65 -29.76
C PRO A 54 -22.35 -7.11 -29.43
N GLU A 55 -22.90 -7.83 -30.41
CA GLU A 55 -23.21 -9.25 -30.26
C GLU A 55 -21.98 -10.04 -29.76
N PRO A 56 -22.15 -11.07 -28.90
CA PRO A 56 -21.04 -11.83 -28.37
C PRO A 56 -20.05 -12.35 -29.40
N ALA A 57 -20.52 -12.70 -30.60
CA ALA A 57 -19.71 -13.22 -31.70
C ALA A 57 -18.81 -12.17 -32.38
N LEU A 58 -19.07 -10.88 -32.19
CA LEU A 58 -18.33 -9.78 -32.81
C LEU A 58 -17.25 -9.18 -31.89
N ARG A 59 -17.17 -9.65 -30.64
CA ARG A 59 -16.22 -9.15 -29.64
C ARG A 59 -14.87 -9.85 -29.76
N GLN A 60 -13.80 -9.09 -29.56
CA GLN A 60 -12.48 -9.69 -29.44
C GLN A 60 -12.34 -10.43 -28.10
N PRO A 61 -11.54 -11.52 -28.04
CA PRO A 61 -11.18 -12.13 -26.77
C PRO A 61 -10.54 -11.09 -25.85
N GLY A 62 -10.97 -11.02 -24.59
CA GLY A 62 -10.48 -10.00 -23.66
C GLY A 62 -11.34 -8.73 -23.56
N GLU A 63 -12.34 -8.53 -24.45
CA GLU A 63 -13.19 -7.34 -24.41
C GLU A 63 -14.34 -7.46 -23.40
N ILE A 64 -14.37 -6.52 -22.45
CA ILE A 64 -15.48 -6.31 -21.52
C ILE A 64 -16.32 -5.15 -22.05
N PRO A 65 -17.64 -5.33 -22.28
CA PRO A 65 -18.45 -4.22 -22.74
C PRO A 65 -18.59 -3.12 -21.67
N LEU A 66 -18.70 -1.86 -22.13
CA LEU A 66 -18.72 -0.68 -21.26
C LEU A 66 -19.89 -0.66 -20.27
N PHE A 67 -21.11 -1.02 -20.70
CA PHE A 67 -22.29 -0.93 -19.83
C PHE A 67 -22.25 -1.89 -18.61
N PRO A 68 -21.84 -3.17 -18.73
CA PRO A 68 -21.56 -4.03 -17.57
C PRO A 68 -20.61 -3.41 -16.54
N VAL A 69 -19.53 -2.75 -17.00
CA VAL A 69 -18.59 -2.05 -16.12
C VAL A 69 -19.28 -0.91 -15.39
N ILE A 70 -20.00 -0.06 -16.10
CA ILE A 70 -20.77 1.04 -15.52
C ILE A 70 -21.78 0.52 -14.49
N LYS A 71 -22.53 -0.54 -14.84
CA LYS A 71 -23.55 -1.12 -13.97
C LYS A 71 -22.96 -1.71 -12.69
N ALA A 72 -21.76 -2.28 -12.76
CA ALA A 72 -21.07 -2.81 -11.59
C ALA A 72 -20.48 -1.69 -10.70
N LEU A 73 -19.98 -0.60 -11.30
CA LEU A 73 -19.26 0.45 -10.58
C LEU A 73 -20.17 1.56 -10.03
N ILE A 74 -21.27 1.87 -10.71
CA ILE A 74 -22.18 2.97 -10.38
C ILE A 74 -23.46 2.39 -9.75
N PRO A 75 -23.64 2.52 -8.42
CA PRO A 75 -24.84 2.06 -7.76
C PRO A 75 -26.09 2.71 -8.36
N GLY A 76 -27.09 1.90 -8.69
CA GLY A 76 -28.36 2.39 -9.26
C GLY A 76 -28.28 2.83 -10.73
N ALA A 77 -27.21 2.53 -11.47
CA ALA A 77 -27.16 2.76 -12.92
C ALA A 77 -28.36 2.10 -13.62
N PRO A 78 -29.19 2.87 -14.34
CA PRO A 78 -30.45 2.36 -14.86
C PRO A 78 -30.23 1.44 -16.05
N LEU A 79 -31.09 0.42 -16.18
CA LEU A 79 -31.09 -0.50 -17.34
C LEU A 79 -31.35 0.21 -18.67
N SER A 80 -31.91 1.42 -18.63
CA SER A 80 -32.10 2.29 -19.80
C SER A 80 -30.77 2.79 -20.40
N ARG A 81 -29.64 2.60 -19.70
CA ARG A 81 -28.29 3.04 -20.13
C ARG A 81 -28.15 4.56 -20.24
N LYS A 82 -29.06 5.30 -19.61
CA LYS A 82 -29.10 6.75 -19.54
C LYS A 82 -28.49 7.19 -18.21
N LEU A 83 -27.43 7.99 -18.25
CA LEU A 83 -26.73 8.45 -17.05
C LEU A 83 -26.67 9.97 -17.06
N ALA A 84 -26.99 10.58 -15.91
CA ALA A 84 -26.76 12.00 -15.73
C ALA A 84 -25.24 12.28 -15.61
N PRO A 85 -24.75 13.43 -16.11
CA PRO A 85 -23.35 13.81 -15.99
C PRO A 85 -22.82 13.74 -14.54
N GLN A 86 -23.64 14.16 -13.56
CA GLN A 86 -23.29 14.11 -12.14
C GLN A 86 -23.03 12.69 -11.62
N GLN A 87 -23.79 11.69 -12.09
CA GLN A 87 -23.58 10.28 -11.69
C GLN A 87 -22.21 9.78 -12.15
N LEU A 88 -21.77 10.21 -13.34
CA LEU A 88 -20.46 9.88 -13.88
C LEU A 88 -19.35 10.63 -13.17
N LEU A 89 -19.55 11.91 -12.81
CA LEU A 89 -18.59 12.66 -11.99
C LEU A 89 -18.37 11.99 -10.64
N TYR A 90 -19.44 11.60 -9.95
CA TYR A 90 -19.35 10.92 -8.67
C TYR A 90 -18.66 9.55 -8.75
N ALA A 91 -18.77 8.87 -9.88
CA ALA A 91 -18.09 7.61 -10.15
C ALA A 91 -16.74 7.77 -10.85
N LEU A 92 -16.26 9.00 -11.11
CA LEU A 92 -15.10 9.26 -11.96
C LEU A 92 -13.83 8.57 -11.41
N GLY A 93 -13.64 8.56 -10.09
CA GLY A 93 -12.54 7.83 -9.47
C GLY A 93 -12.63 6.31 -9.63
N LYS A 94 -13.83 5.71 -9.69
CA LYS A 94 -13.99 4.28 -10.03
C LYS A 94 -13.66 3.98 -11.49
N LEU A 95 -14.05 4.87 -12.40
CA LEU A 95 -13.75 4.74 -13.83
C LEU A 95 -12.24 4.85 -14.07
N ARG A 96 -11.59 5.87 -13.51
CA ARG A 96 -10.13 6.05 -13.54
C ARG A 96 -9.40 4.87 -12.88
N GLY A 97 -9.91 4.37 -11.74
CA GLY A 97 -9.34 3.21 -11.05
C GLY A 97 -9.42 1.93 -11.90
N THR A 98 -10.50 1.77 -12.67
CA THR A 98 -10.65 0.65 -13.61
C THR A 98 -9.64 0.78 -14.75
N GLN A 99 -9.44 1.97 -15.32
CA GLN A 99 -8.39 2.20 -16.31
C GLN A 99 -7.00 1.89 -15.76
N LEU A 100 -6.69 2.34 -14.54
CA LEU A 100 -5.42 2.08 -13.88
C LEU A 100 -5.17 0.56 -13.75
N THR A 101 -6.14 -0.18 -13.21
CA THR A 101 -6.02 -1.63 -13.05
C THR A 101 -5.84 -2.36 -14.38
N LEU A 102 -6.59 -1.98 -15.42
CA LEU A 102 -6.45 -2.59 -16.75
C LEU A 102 -5.09 -2.28 -17.39
N ASN A 103 -4.60 -1.05 -17.24
CA ASN A 103 -3.29 -0.64 -17.75
C ASN A 103 -2.16 -1.38 -17.04
N GLU A 104 -2.21 -1.49 -15.71
CA GLU A 104 -1.25 -2.24 -14.90
C GLU A 104 -1.27 -3.74 -15.26
N TYR A 105 -2.47 -4.33 -15.39
CA TYR A 105 -2.62 -5.72 -15.82
C TYR A 105 -2.02 -5.97 -17.21
N ASN A 106 -2.39 -5.16 -18.20
CA ASN A 106 -1.91 -5.33 -19.57
C ASN A 106 -0.39 -5.10 -19.68
N ALA A 107 0.15 -4.11 -18.95
CA ALA A 107 1.59 -3.90 -18.88
C ALA A 107 2.32 -5.10 -18.25
N SER A 108 1.71 -5.74 -17.25
CA SER A 108 2.28 -6.93 -16.60
C SER A 108 2.36 -8.16 -17.49
N LEU A 109 1.62 -8.20 -18.60
CA LEU A 109 1.69 -9.30 -19.58
C LEU A 109 3.03 -9.34 -20.33
N LEU A 110 3.79 -8.22 -20.32
CA LEU A 110 5.13 -8.14 -20.90
C LEU A 110 6.22 -8.75 -20.01
N ILE A 111 5.88 -9.12 -18.77
CA ILE A 111 6.81 -9.72 -17.81
C ILE A 111 6.72 -11.24 -17.95
N ASP A 112 7.76 -11.90 -18.42
CA ASP A 112 7.75 -13.36 -18.64
C ASP A 112 7.70 -14.16 -17.32
N ASP A 113 8.35 -13.66 -16.26
CA ASP A 113 8.41 -14.34 -14.97
C ASP A 113 7.09 -14.19 -14.18
N ASP A 114 6.37 -15.29 -14.01
CA ASP A 114 5.14 -15.34 -13.19
C ASP A 114 5.40 -15.15 -11.68
N ALA A 115 6.64 -15.33 -11.24
CA ALA A 115 7.06 -15.05 -9.87
C ALA A 115 7.43 -13.58 -9.64
N ASP A 116 7.50 -12.75 -10.69
CA ASP A 116 7.80 -11.33 -10.56
C ASP A 116 6.76 -10.62 -9.68
N GLU A 117 7.27 -9.87 -8.72
CA GLU A 117 6.46 -9.25 -7.67
C GLU A 117 5.58 -8.10 -8.22
N SER A 118 6.03 -7.41 -9.27
CA SER A 118 5.23 -6.38 -9.96
C SER A 118 4.10 -7.01 -10.75
N LYS A 119 4.37 -8.14 -11.44
CA LYS A 119 3.35 -8.91 -12.14
C LYS A 119 2.30 -9.47 -11.18
N ARG A 120 2.74 -10.00 -10.04
CA ARG A 120 1.85 -10.50 -8.96
C ARG A 120 0.96 -9.37 -8.40
N TYR A 121 1.53 -8.18 -8.16
CA TYR A 121 0.78 -7.00 -7.72
C TYR A 121 -0.28 -6.57 -8.74
N ALA A 122 0.06 -6.43 -10.02
CA ALA A 122 -0.89 -6.05 -11.06
C ALA A 122 -2.03 -7.08 -11.21
N ARG A 123 -1.69 -8.37 -11.20
CA ARG A 123 -2.67 -9.47 -11.28
C ARG A 123 -3.61 -9.51 -10.08
N HIS A 124 -3.13 -9.14 -8.89
CA HIS A 124 -3.98 -9.12 -7.69
C HIS A 124 -5.17 -8.17 -7.85
N HIS A 125 -4.90 -6.93 -8.27
CA HIS A 125 -5.95 -5.94 -8.52
C HIS A 125 -6.85 -6.33 -9.69
N ALA A 126 -6.28 -6.92 -10.73
CA ALA A 126 -7.03 -7.40 -11.89
C ALA A 126 -8.04 -8.50 -11.52
N ILE A 127 -7.64 -9.47 -10.69
CA ILE A 127 -8.52 -10.56 -10.23
C ILE A 127 -9.73 -10.01 -9.47
N ASP A 128 -9.52 -9.03 -8.58
CA ASP A 128 -10.62 -8.42 -7.83
C ASP A 128 -11.60 -7.70 -8.77
N LEU A 129 -11.09 -6.93 -9.74
CA LEU A 129 -11.90 -6.27 -10.76
C LEU A 129 -12.66 -7.29 -11.63
N PHE A 130 -11.98 -8.32 -12.13
CA PHE A 130 -12.60 -9.34 -12.98
C PHE A 130 -13.67 -10.13 -12.24
N SER A 131 -13.46 -10.39 -10.95
CA SER A 131 -14.46 -11.03 -10.09
C SER A 131 -15.71 -10.15 -9.94
N ILE A 132 -15.54 -8.84 -9.71
CA ILE A 132 -16.67 -7.87 -9.67
C ILE A 132 -17.44 -7.84 -10.99
N LEU A 133 -16.73 -7.93 -12.11
CA LEU A 133 -17.31 -7.88 -13.46
C LEU A 133 -17.84 -9.23 -13.96
N ALA A 134 -17.73 -10.29 -13.16
CA ALA A 134 -17.99 -11.66 -13.57
C ALA A 134 -17.31 -12.04 -14.90
N PHE A 135 -16.06 -11.58 -15.05
CA PHE A 135 -15.25 -11.75 -16.24
C PHE A 135 -14.10 -12.72 -15.95
N GLN A 136 -13.72 -13.50 -16.97
CA GLN A 136 -12.53 -14.34 -16.94
C GLN A 136 -11.81 -14.16 -18.28
N PRO A 137 -10.53 -13.74 -18.28
CA PRO A 137 -9.72 -13.76 -19.48
C PRO A 137 -9.66 -15.18 -20.07
N PRO A 138 -9.68 -15.35 -21.40
CA PRO A 138 -9.52 -16.65 -22.07
C PRO A 138 -8.27 -17.40 -21.63
N ASP A 139 -7.16 -16.69 -21.47
CA ASP A 139 -5.90 -17.22 -20.93
C ASP A 139 -5.14 -16.14 -20.15
N ALA A 140 -4.06 -16.56 -19.48
CA ALA A 140 -3.24 -15.71 -18.61
C ALA A 140 -2.39 -14.66 -19.35
N THR A 141 -2.42 -14.67 -20.69
CA THR A 141 -1.70 -13.77 -21.60
C THR A 141 -2.62 -12.86 -22.38
N THR A 142 -3.94 -13.00 -22.23
CA THR A 142 -4.91 -12.23 -23.00
C THR A 142 -4.98 -10.80 -22.47
N PRO A 143 -4.72 -9.77 -23.30
CA PRO A 143 -4.96 -8.40 -22.90
C PRO A 143 -6.46 -8.16 -22.68
N VAL A 144 -6.78 -7.36 -21.67
CA VAL A 144 -8.17 -7.05 -21.29
C VAL A 144 -8.45 -5.58 -21.54
N ALA A 145 -9.54 -5.29 -22.24
CA ALA A 145 -9.93 -3.94 -22.59
C ALA A 145 -11.42 -3.69 -22.31
N VAL A 146 -11.75 -2.43 -22.01
CA VAL A 146 -13.13 -1.94 -21.97
C VAL A 146 -13.26 -0.86 -23.04
N PRO A 147 -13.65 -1.23 -24.27
CA PRO A 147 -13.79 -0.25 -25.35
C PRO A 147 -14.76 0.87 -24.98
N GLY A 148 -14.36 2.12 -25.20
CA GLY A 148 -15.14 3.31 -24.84
C GLY A 148 -14.94 3.83 -23.42
N LEU A 149 -14.25 3.10 -22.54
CA LEU A 149 -13.98 3.57 -21.16
C LEU A 149 -13.08 4.80 -21.15
N HIS A 150 -12.03 4.80 -21.98
CA HIS A 150 -11.10 5.93 -22.04
C HIS A 150 -11.77 7.19 -22.54
N GLU A 151 -12.52 7.06 -23.62
CA GLU A 151 -13.22 8.17 -24.24
C GLU A 151 -14.36 8.66 -23.33
N LEU A 152 -15.02 7.78 -22.57
CA LEU A 152 -16.01 8.19 -21.58
C LEU A 152 -15.37 9.02 -20.45
N VAL A 153 -14.24 8.57 -19.91
CA VAL A 153 -13.51 9.31 -18.87
C VAL A 153 -13.10 10.68 -19.36
N VAL A 154 -12.45 10.77 -20.53
CA VAL A 154 -12.05 12.05 -21.15
C VAL A 154 -13.28 12.94 -21.37
N SER A 155 -14.36 12.39 -21.89
CA SER A 155 -15.60 13.13 -22.18
C SER A 155 -16.27 13.73 -20.92
N VAL A 156 -16.18 13.02 -19.79
CA VAL A 156 -16.65 13.49 -18.47
C VAL A 156 -15.70 14.55 -17.91
N GLU A 157 -14.39 14.32 -18.00
CA GLU A 157 -13.38 15.29 -17.56
C GLU A 157 -13.50 16.62 -18.33
N ASP A 158 -13.67 16.56 -19.65
CA ASP A 158 -13.89 17.73 -20.50
C ASP A 158 -15.18 18.47 -20.12
N HIS A 159 -16.24 17.73 -19.79
CA HIS A 159 -17.50 18.33 -19.38
C HIS A 159 -17.37 19.11 -18.06
N PHE A 160 -16.56 18.65 -17.12
CA PHE A 160 -16.32 19.29 -15.83
C PHE A 160 -14.97 20.03 -15.75
N ALA A 161 -14.34 20.34 -16.89
CA ALA A 161 -12.95 20.81 -16.95
C ALA A 161 -12.70 22.06 -16.11
N GLU A 162 -13.62 23.03 -16.12
CA GLU A 162 -13.52 24.27 -15.33
C GLU A 162 -13.47 23.96 -13.82
N SER A 163 -14.41 23.15 -13.33
CA SER A 163 -14.48 22.76 -11.92
C SER A 163 -13.27 21.92 -11.50
N LEU A 164 -12.92 20.90 -12.29
CA LEU A 164 -11.77 20.03 -12.00
C LEU A 164 -10.46 20.81 -11.99
N THR A 165 -10.28 21.77 -12.90
CA THR A 165 -9.09 22.63 -12.94
C THR A 165 -9.04 23.54 -11.71
N SER A 166 -10.17 24.12 -11.30
CA SER A 166 -10.27 24.91 -10.07
C SER A 166 -9.89 24.09 -8.83
N HIS A 167 -10.42 22.87 -8.71
CA HIS A 167 -10.08 21.98 -7.59
C HIS A 167 -8.60 21.59 -7.57
N ARG A 168 -8.00 21.27 -8.72
CA ARG A 168 -6.55 21.01 -8.82
C ARG A 168 -5.71 22.21 -8.39
N ALA A 169 -6.12 23.43 -8.77
CA ALA A 169 -5.44 24.65 -8.38
C ALA A 169 -5.54 24.90 -6.86
N ALA A 170 -6.70 24.65 -6.26
CA ALA A 170 -6.89 24.76 -4.81
C ALA A 170 -5.99 23.76 -4.05
N ILE A 171 -5.92 22.51 -4.53
CA ILE A 171 -5.08 21.44 -3.96
C ILE A 171 -3.61 21.83 -4.03
N ALA A 172 -3.15 22.32 -5.18
CA ALA A 172 -1.78 22.82 -5.34
C ALA A 172 -1.47 24.00 -4.39
N ALA A 173 -2.48 24.80 -4.03
CA ALA A 173 -2.37 25.87 -3.05
C ALA A 173 -2.51 25.40 -1.58
N GLY A 174 -2.62 24.11 -1.32
CA GLY A 174 -2.68 23.54 0.04
C GLY A 174 -4.08 23.49 0.66
N SER A 175 -5.13 23.61 -0.16
CA SER A 175 -6.52 23.59 0.30
C SER A 175 -7.41 22.71 -0.57
N VAL A 176 -8.56 22.29 -0.07
CA VAL A 176 -9.50 21.49 -0.87
C VAL A 176 -10.93 21.72 -0.43
N GLU A 177 -11.84 21.61 -1.38
CA GLU A 177 -13.28 21.56 -1.16
C GLU A 177 -13.77 20.12 -1.20
N PHE A 178 -14.93 19.85 -0.59
CA PHE A 178 -15.49 18.50 -0.57
C PHE A 178 -15.64 17.91 -2.00
N ASP A 179 -16.10 18.71 -2.95
CA ASP A 179 -16.28 18.31 -4.36
C ASP A 179 -14.95 18.15 -5.11
N GLY A 180 -13.85 18.66 -4.54
CA GLY A 180 -12.49 18.51 -5.05
C GLY A 180 -11.75 17.27 -4.55
N LEU A 181 -12.30 16.54 -3.58
CA LEU A 181 -11.67 15.33 -3.02
C LEU A 181 -11.38 14.26 -4.08
N GLY A 182 -12.19 14.16 -5.15
CA GLY A 182 -11.94 13.26 -6.27
C GLY A 182 -10.67 13.57 -7.07
N GLU A 183 -10.20 14.82 -7.05
CA GLU A 183 -8.92 15.22 -7.65
C GLU A 183 -7.75 15.07 -6.67
N LEU A 184 -8.00 15.21 -5.37
CA LEU A 184 -7.00 14.95 -4.33
C LEU A 184 -6.65 13.46 -4.23
N TYR A 185 -7.68 12.61 -4.24
CA TYR A 185 -7.55 11.16 -4.20
C TYR A 185 -7.82 10.56 -5.57
N LYS A 186 -7.04 11.00 -6.55
CA LYS A 186 -7.07 10.44 -7.89
C LYS A 186 -6.43 9.04 -7.89
N PRO A 187 -7.05 8.01 -8.49
CA PRO A 187 -6.44 6.69 -8.57
C PRO A 187 -5.03 6.73 -9.16
N GLY A 188 -4.10 6.04 -8.53
CA GLY A 188 -2.68 6.03 -8.85
C GLY A 188 -1.86 7.09 -8.13
N ALA A 189 -2.50 8.12 -7.54
CA ALA A 189 -1.80 9.13 -6.76
C ALA A 189 -1.21 8.56 -5.46
N LEU A 190 -0.08 9.15 -5.06
CA LEU A 190 0.56 8.92 -3.78
C LEU A 190 0.13 10.03 -2.81
N VAL A 191 -0.45 9.64 -1.68
CA VAL A 191 -0.85 10.56 -0.61
C VAL A 191 -0.17 10.15 0.70
N ALA A 192 0.11 11.11 1.55
CA ALA A 192 0.70 10.90 2.87
C ALA A 192 -0.18 11.43 3.99
N GLY A 193 -0.16 10.71 5.10
CA GLY A 193 -1.02 10.99 6.25
C GLY A 193 -0.36 10.63 7.57
N THR A 194 -0.71 11.37 8.62
CA THR A 194 -0.31 11.04 9.99
C THR A 194 -0.90 9.70 10.40
N THR A 195 -0.10 8.89 11.09
CA THR A 195 -0.49 7.55 11.55
C THR A 195 -0.72 7.51 13.06
N ALA A 196 -1.40 6.46 13.53
CA ALA A 196 -1.52 6.16 14.96
C ALA A 196 -0.21 5.65 15.61
N LEU A 197 0.91 5.62 14.88
CA LEU A 197 2.21 5.15 15.37
C LEU A 197 2.80 6.03 16.48
N GLY A 198 2.32 7.27 16.61
CA GLY A 198 2.89 8.26 17.51
C GLY A 198 4.06 9.01 16.88
N GLY A 199 4.47 10.12 17.49
CA GLY A 199 5.60 10.92 17.01
C GLY A 199 5.35 11.72 15.73
N GLY A 200 4.10 11.83 15.26
CA GLY A 200 3.75 12.63 14.08
C GLY A 200 4.22 12.04 12.75
N VAL A 201 4.56 10.75 12.72
CA VAL A 201 5.12 10.09 11.53
C VAL A 201 4.04 9.89 10.47
N ALA A 202 4.36 10.35 9.26
CA ALA A 202 3.54 10.14 8.08
C ALA A 202 3.83 8.79 7.40
N ALA A 203 2.77 8.08 7.00
CA ALA A 203 2.84 6.94 6.09
C ALA A 203 2.34 7.35 4.70
N GLY A 204 2.93 6.75 3.67
CA GLY A 204 2.49 6.89 2.29
C GLY A 204 1.45 5.83 1.93
N TYR A 205 0.50 6.22 1.09
CA TYR A 205 -0.57 5.37 0.61
C TYR A 205 -0.78 5.58 -0.88
N ARG A 206 -1.05 4.49 -1.61
CA ARG A 206 -1.48 4.58 -3.00
C ARG A 206 -3.00 4.59 -3.06
N VAL A 207 -3.56 5.54 -3.79
CA VAL A 207 -5.00 5.58 -4.01
C VAL A 207 -5.37 4.57 -5.09
N ARG A 208 -6.23 3.60 -4.78
CA ARG A 208 -6.71 2.59 -5.76
C ARG A 208 -8.01 2.99 -6.43
N THR A 209 -8.93 3.58 -5.66
CA THR A 209 -10.21 4.06 -6.17
C THR A 209 -10.79 5.12 -5.25
N SER A 210 -11.68 5.96 -5.78
CA SER A 210 -12.42 6.96 -5.03
C SER A 210 -13.77 7.22 -5.69
N TRP A 211 -14.77 7.61 -4.89
CA TRP A 211 -16.10 7.96 -5.40
C TRP A 211 -16.90 8.79 -4.39
N TYR A 212 -17.91 9.46 -4.92
CA TYR A 212 -18.95 10.09 -4.11
C TYR A 212 -20.17 9.17 -4.05
N GLU A 213 -20.81 9.14 -2.89
CA GLU A 213 -22.06 8.43 -2.66
C GLU A 213 -23.09 9.38 -2.06
N GLU A 214 -24.32 9.33 -2.59
CA GLU A 214 -25.44 10.09 -2.03
C GLU A 214 -26.37 9.14 -1.28
N LYS A 215 -26.58 9.43 0.00
CA LYS A 215 -27.51 8.71 0.85
C LYS A 215 -28.67 9.61 1.22
N ARG A 216 -29.87 9.23 0.79
CA ARG A 216 -31.11 9.91 1.19
C ARG A 216 -31.47 9.51 2.62
N THR A 217 -31.45 10.48 3.53
CA THR A 217 -31.97 10.34 4.89
C THR A 217 -33.41 10.89 4.96
N LEU A 218 -34.08 10.71 6.11
CA LEU A 218 -35.42 11.26 6.34
C LEU A 218 -35.47 12.79 6.23
N PHE A 219 -34.35 13.49 6.41
CA PHE A 219 -34.29 14.94 6.53
C PHE A 219 -33.52 15.63 5.39
N LYS A 220 -32.54 14.96 4.78
CA LYS A 220 -31.71 15.52 3.70
C LYS A 220 -31.01 14.44 2.88
N ILE A 221 -30.52 14.81 1.71
CA ILE A 221 -29.52 14.02 0.98
C ILE A 221 -28.16 14.34 1.61
N GLU A 222 -27.45 13.33 2.06
CA GLU A 222 -26.07 13.44 2.52
C GLU A 222 -25.15 12.85 1.48
N THR A 223 -24.14 13.62 1.07
CA THR A 223 -23.07 13.13 0.20
C THR A 223 -21.89 12.69 1.08
N SER A 224 -21.32 11.53 0.81
CA SER A 224 -20.06 11.05 1.40
C SER A 224 -19.04 10.81 0.29
N PHE A 225 -17.78 11.03 0.62
CA PHE A 225 -16.66 10.72 -0.25
C PHE A 225 -15.93 9.51 0.31
N HIS A 226 -15.74 8.51 -0.54
CA HIS A 226 -15.12 7.24 -0.21
C HIS A 226 -13.83 7.09 -1.00
N MET A 227 -12.83 6.49 -0.37
CA MET A 227 -11.57 6.16 -1.03
C MET A 227 -11.05 4.83 -0.55
N ARG A 228 -10.41 4.10 -1.44
CA ARG A 228 -9.65 2.89 -1.11
C ARG A 228 -8.17 3.19 -1.24
N LEU A 229 -7.47 2.97 -0.16
CA LEU A 229 -6.03 3.20 -0.02
C LEU A 229 -5.32 1.87 0.19
N GLU A 230 -4.03 1.84 -0.12
CA GLU A 230 -3.18 0.70 0.17
C GLU A 230 -1.78 1.09 0.64
N CYS A 231 -1.19 0.23 1.45
CA CYS A 231 0.20 0.28 1.86
C CYS A 231 0.81 -1.14 1.92
N ILE A 232 2.13 -1.20 2.01
CA ILE A 232 2.90 -2.44 2.10
C ILE A 232 3.44 -2.60 3.51
N VAL A 233 3.19 -3.74 4.15
CA VAL A 233 3.54 -3.98 5.56
C VAL A 233 4.38 -5.23 5.68
N SER A 234 5.47 -5.17 6.44
CA SER A 234 6.32 -6.33 6.72
C SER A 234 5.66 -7.23 7.78
N PHE A 235 5.55 -8.52 7.46
CA PHE A 235 5.19 -9.60 8.37
C PHE A 235 6.33 -10.63 8.44
N GLY A 236 7.42 -10.25 9.10
CA GLY A 236 8.59 -11.13 9.26
C GLY A 236 9.44 -11.14 8.00
N ARG A 237 9.55 -12.30 7.34
CA ARG A 237 10.38 -12.48 6.13
C ARG A 237 9.67 -12.11 4.83
N PHE A 238 8.40 -11.72 4.90
CA PHE A 238 7.59 -11.33 3.75
C PHE A 238 6.97 -9.97 4.00
N PHE A 239 6.66 -9.27 2.92
CA PHE A 239 5.78 -8.12 2.92
C PHE A 239 4.41 -8.51 2.42
N SER A 240 3.39 -7.73 2.77
CA SER A 240 2.04 -7.94 2.28
C SER A 240 1.35 -6.63 1.97
N LEU A 241 0.48 -6.68 0.96
CA LEU A 241 -0.42 -5.58 0.62
C LEU A 241 -1.55 -5.49 1.65
N VAL A 242 -1.72 -4.30 2.21
CA VAL A 242 -2.82 -3.95 3.11
C VAL A 242 -3.67 -2.88 2.45
N THR A 243 -4.93 -3.22 2.20
CA THR A 243 -5.95 -2.30 1.65
C THR A 243 -6.94 -1.92 2.73
N PHE A 244 -7.36 -0.66 2.75
CA PHE A 244 -8.38 -0.15 3.67
C PHE A 244 -9.21 0.95 3.00
N ASP A 245 -10.42 1.16 3.52
CA ASP A 245 -11.35 2.15 3.01
C ASP A 245 -11.47 3.31 4.01
N GLU A 246 -11.50 4.52 3.49
CA GLU A 246 -11.67 5.75 4.27
C GLU A 246 -12.87 6.53 3.75
N VAL A 247 -13.58 7.17 4.67
CA VAL A 247 -14.84 7.86 4.35
C VAL A 247 -14.86 9.25 4.97
N TYR A 248 -14.98 10.26 4.13
CA TYR A 248 -15.34 11.61 4.56
C TYR A 248 -16.84 11.81 4.42
N SER A 249 -17.50 12.05 5.55
CA SER A 249 -18.87 12.58 5.54
C SER A 249 -18.91 13.96 4.89
N GLY A 250 -20.00 14.28 4.22
CA GLY A 250 -20.24 15.61 3.64
C GLY A 250 -20.01 16.71 4.66
N TRP A 251 -19.20 17.70 4.28
CA TRP A 251 -18.80 18.76 5.20
C TRP A 251 -19.96 19.74 5.41
N THR A 252 -20.29 19.98 6.68
CA THR A 252 -21.21 21.04 7.09
C THR A 252 -20.39 22.24 7.59
N GLY A 253 -20.72 23.46 7.16
CA GLY A 253 -20.00 24.67 7.55
C GLY A 253 -18.88 25.07 6.57
N ALA A 254 -17.62 25.04 7.01
CA ALA A 254 -16.47 25.46 6.20
C ALA A 254 -16.35 24.58 4.95
N LYS A 255 -16.56 25.19 3.77
CA LYS A 255 -16.55 24.50 2.47
C LYS A 255 -15.14 24.16 1.98
N VAL A 256 -14.15 24.88 2.47
CA VAL A 256 -12.72 24.72 2.15
C VAL A 256 -12.00 24.30 3.41
N ARG A 257 -11.09 23.31 3.32
CA ARG A 257 -10.20 22.88 4.40
C ARG A 257 -8.75 22.89 3.94
N ALA A 258 -7.82 23.10 4.88
CA ALA A 258 -6.40 22.89 4.61
C ALA A 258 -6.12 21.39 4.47
N LEU A 259 -5.19 21.02 3.58
CA LEU A 259 -4.83 19.60 3.39
C LEU A 259 -4.28 18.94 4.66
N ALA A 260 -3.57 19.72 5.49
CA ALA A 260 -3.04 19.26 6.77
C ALA A 260 -4.12 18.82 7.77
N ASP A 261 -5.36 19.32 7.64
CA ASP A 261 -6.46 19.02 8.58
C ASP A 261 -7.19 17.71 8.25
N LEU A 262 -6.88 17.08 7.11
CA LEU A 262 -7.58 15.88 6.64
C LEU A 262 -7.02 14.57 7.21
N GLY A 263 -5.85 14.61 7.88
CA GLY A 263 -5.21 13.45 8.52
C GLY A 263 -4.53 12.45 7.57
N LEU A 264 -5.07 12.26 6.35
CA LEU A 264 -4.56 11.31 5.34
C LEU A 264 -4.11 11.95 4.01
N ALA A 265 -4.13 13.28 3.90
CA ALA A 265 -4.39 13.94 2.61
C ALA A 265 -3.34 14.96 2.14
N THR A 266 -2.07 14.71 2.36
CA THR A 266 -1.04 15.54 1.72
C THR A 266 -0.56 14.82 0.45
N PRO A 267 -0.81 15.36 -0.76
CA PRO A 267 -0.14 14.88 -1.96
C PRO A 267 1.36 14.87 -1.72
N VAL A 268 2.00 13.77 -2.08
CA VAL A 268 3.45 13.69 -2.01
C VAL A 268 4.00 14.38 -3.25
N ALA A 269 4.87 15.37 -3.05
CA ALA A 269 5.49 16.08 -4.16
C ALA A 269 6.36 15.11 -4.99
N GLU A 270 6.44 15.31 -6.30
CA GLU A 270 7.20 14.42 -7.19
C GLU A 270 8.70 14.34 -6.84
N ASP A 271 9.24 15.40 -6.22
CA ASP A 271 10.62 15.51 -5.76
C ASP A 271 10.83 15.05 -4.30
N ASP A 272 9.76 14.76 -3.55
CA ASP A 272 9.86 14.24 -2.19
C ASP A 272 10.17 12.73 -2.22
N THR A 273 11.46 12.41 -2.10
CA THR A 273 11.95 11.03 -2.07
C THR A 273 11.87 10.39 -0.68
N HIS A 274 11.51 11.13 0.38
CA HIS A 274 11.68 10.64 1.75
C HIS A 274 10.94 9.32 2.01
N LEU A 275 9.69 9.22 1.55
CA LEU A 275 8.90 7.99 1.70
C LEU A 275 9.50 6.83 0.92
N HIS A 276 10.00 7.11 -0.28
CA HIS A 276 10.67 6.12 -1.14
C HIS A 276 11.96 5.62 -0.50
N ASP A 277 12.83 6.53 -0.06
CA ASP A 277 14.11 6.24 0.58
C ASP A 277 13.94 5.45 1.89
N ARG A 278 12.93 5.81 2.69
CA ARG A 278 12.55 5.04 3.88
C ARG A 278 12.07 3.64 3.53
N GLY A 279 11.28 3.51 2.47
CA GLY A 279 10.84 2.22 1.95
C GLY A 279 12.00 1.34 1.52
N GLY A 280 12.94 1.88 0.74
CA GLY A 280 14.17 1.20 0.34
C GLY A 280 14.99 0.75 1.55
N LYS A 281 15.18 1.63 2.53
CA LYS A 281 15.84 1.29 3.81
C LYS A 281 15.14 0.13 4.53
N CYS A 282 13.81 0.08 4.51
CA CYS A 282 13.05 -1.02 5.10
C CYS A 282 13.31 -2.34 4.39
N VAL A 283 13.30 -2.33 3.05
CA VAL A 283 13.62 -3.50 2.21
C VAL A 283 15.04 -3.99 2.48
N ASP A 284 16.03 -3.10 2.47
CA ASP A 284 17.43 -3.42 2.73
C ASP A 284 17.66 -3.97 4.14
N LEU A 285 17.00 -3.37 5.14
CA LEU A 285 17.11 -3.80 6.53
C LEU A 285 16.55 -5.21 6.74
N LEU A 286 15.48 -5.56 6.03
CA LEU A 286 14.85 -6.88 6.07
C LEU A 286 15.42 -7.85 5.03
N ALA A 287 16.39 -7.42 4.23
CA ALA A 287 17.01 -8.25 3.22
C ALA A 287 17.85 -9.37 3.87
N GLY A 288 17.57 -10.61 3.48
CA GLY A 288 18.33 -11.79 3.90
C GLY A 288 17.64 -12.65 4.97
N SER A 289 18.31 -13.73 5.35
CA SER A 289 17.73 -14.76 6.23
C SER A 289 17.96 -14.49 7.72
N ALA A 290 18.77 -13.50 8.06
CA ALA A 290 19.12 -13.19 9.44
C ALA A 290 18.16 -12.15 10.03
N VAL A 291 17.77 -12.35 11.28
CA VAL A 291 16.93 -11.40 12.02
C VAL A 291 17.74 -10.12 12.28
N PRO A 292 17.30 -8.93 11.82
CA PRO A 292 18.11 -7.72 11.95
C PRO A 292 18.33 -7.33 13.40
N PHE A 293 19.60 -7.11 13.77
CA PHE A 293 20.01 -6.61 15.07
C PHE A 293 20.65 -5.24 14.92
N VAL A 294 19.94 -4.22 15.38
CA VAL A 294 20.21 -2.81 15.07
C VAL A 294 20.08 -1.93 16.30
N GLU A 295 20.56 -0.69 16.18
CA GLU A 295 20.37 0.35 17.18
C GLU A 295 19.27 1.32 16.70
N TYR A 296 18.53 1.90 17.65
CA TYR A 296 17.51 2.91 17.38
C TYR A 296 17.75 4.18 18.20
N ALA A 297 17.43 5.33 17.61
CA ALA A 297 17.58 6.65 18.22
C ALA A 297 16.58 6.89 19.38
N PRO A 298 16.87 7.82 20.32
CA PRO A 298 15.90 8.24 21.32
C PRO A 298 14.58 8.71 20.68
N GLY A 299 13.44 8.39 21.30
CA GLY A 299 12.13 8.86 20.83
C GLY A 299 11.53 8.07 19.66
N SER A 300 12.13 6.96 19.22
CA SER A 300 11.67 6.22 18.03
C SER A 300 11.13 4.81 18.27
N PHE A 301 11.21 4.32 19.51
CA PHE A 301 10.69 3.00 19.88
C PHE A 301 9.46 3.13 20.78
N PHE A 302 8.36 2.49 20.40
CA PHE A 302 7.08 2.55 21.11
C PHE A 302 6.76 1.20 21.72
N VAL A 303 6.71 1.13 23.05
CA VAL A 303 6.45 -0.11 23.79
C VAL A 303 4.99 -0.52 23.62
N HIS A 304 4.74 -1.76 23.19
CA HIS A 304 3.39 -2.30 23.16
C HIS A 304 2.94 -2.70 24.57
N ARG A 305 1.85 -2.08 25.02
CA ARG A 305 1.22 -2.40 26.31
C ARG A 305 0.21 -3.54 26.13
N GLY A 306 -0.10 -4.23 27.23
CA GLY A 306 -1.06 -5.34 27.24
C GLY A 306 -2.46 -4.95 26.74
N SER A 307 -3.26 -5.96 26.40
CA SER A 307 -4.56 -5.81 25.72
C SER A 307 -5.57 -4.88 26.41
N SER A 308 -5.43 -4.62 27.72
CA SER A 308 -6.33 -3.76 28.49
C SER A 308 -6.12 -2.26 28.28
N ASN A 309 -5.05 -1.83 27.58
CA ASN A 309 -4.67 -0.42 27.52
C ASN A 309 -4.40 0.10 26.09
N ARG A 310 -5.09 -0.45 25.08
CA ARG A 310 -4.91 -0.10 23.65
C ARG A 310 -5.48 1.26 23.24
N GLY A 311 -6.22 1.94 24.12
CA GLY A 311 -6.84 3.25 23.82
C GLY A 311 -6.01 4.48 24.21
N GLY A 312 -4.82 4.30 24.80
CA GLY A 312 -3.96 5.40 25.22
C GLY A 312 -3.03 5.89 24.10
N SER A 313 -2.74 7.20 24.07
CA SER A 313 -1.71 7.78 23.20
C SER A 313 -0.36 7.10 23.44
N MET A 314 0.31 6.68 22.37
CA MET A 314 1.59 6.00 22.44
C MET A 314 2.72 6.99 22.71
N VAL A 315 3.48 6.74 23.77
CA VAL A 315 4.64 7.55 24.14
C VAL A 315 5.91 6.77 23.78
N PRO A 316 6.84 7.36 23.01
CA PRO A 316 8.07 6.68 22.66
C PRO A 316 9.02 6.59 23.87
N SER A 317 9.90 5.59 23.82
CA SER A 317 11.04 5.48 24.73
C SER A 317 11.95 6.69 24.60
N VAL A 318 12.21 7.37 25.72
CA VAL A 318 13.14 8.50 25.77
C VAL A 318 14.60 8.10 25.57
N ALA A 319 14.94 6.82 25.76
CA ALA A 319 16.29 6.30 25.57
C ALA A 319 16.43 5.66 24.19
N SER A 320 17.63 5.78 23.61
CA SER A 320 18.09 4.90 22.53
C SER A 320 18.24 3.47 23.04
N GLY A 321 18.37 2.52 22.12
CA GLY A 321 18.58 1.13 22.50
C GLY A 321 18.93 0.25 21.32
N ARG A 322 19.19 -1.02 21.63
CA ARG A 322 19.35 -2.06 20.62
C ARG A 322 18.05 -2.86 20.53
N ILE A 323 17.74 -3.30 19.33
CA ILE A 323 16.52 -4.03 19.02
C ILE A 323 16.84 -5.20 18.08
N VAL A 324 16.20 -6.34 18.33
CA VAL A 324 16.08 -7.41 17.35
C VAL A 324 14.74 -7.23 16.65
N ILE A 325 14.76 -6.96 15.35
CA ILE A 325 13.57 -6.77 14.52
C ILE A 325 13.05 -8.14 14.13
N ASP A 326 11.95 -8.56 14.76
CA ASP A 326 11.35 -9.88 14.55
C ASP A 326 9.84 -9.73 14.42
N GLY A 327 9.41 -9.40 13.20
CA GLY A 327 8.00 -9.22 12.86
C GLY A 327 7.19 -10.50 13.01
N GLU A 328 7.77 -11.66 12.70
CA GLU A 328 7.08 -12.95 12.75
C GLU A 328 6.81 -13.37 14.21
N ARG A 329 7.84 -13.39 15.06
CA ARG A 329 7.70 -13.71 16.49
C ARG A 329 6.85 -12.66 17.19
N GLY A 330 7.07 -11.38 16.91
CA GLY A 330 6.28 -10.29 17.48
C GLY A 330 4.80 -10.47 17.17
N MET A 331 4.45 -10.74 15.92
CA MET A 331 3.07 -10.98 15.49
C MET A 331 2.46 -12.21 16.17
N LEU A 332 3.19 -13.33 16.28
CA LEU A 332 2.72 -14.52 17.02
C LEU A 332 2.38 -14.19 18.48
N LEU A 333 3.12 -13.27 19.08
CA LEU A 333 2.89 -12.76 20.45
C LEU A 333 1.85 -11.61 20.52
N GLY A 334 1.24 -11.23 19.40
CA GLY A 334 0.20 -10.20 19.35
C GLY A 334 0.73 -8.76 19.22
N HIS A 335 1.97 -8.60 18.75
CA HIS A 335 2.60 -7.30 18.49
C HIS A 335 2.57 -7.00 16.99
N TYR A 336 2.11 -5.80 16.65
CA TYR A 336 1.91 -5.34 15.26
C TYR A 336 2.67 -4.04 15.04
N PRO A 337 3.05 -3.70 13.79
CA PRO A 337 3.78 -2.48 13.49
C PRO A 337 2.94 -1.20 13.65
N SER A 338 1.74 -1.30 14.22
CA SER A 338 0.89 -0.21 14.66
C SER A 338 0.05 -0.62 15.87
N GLN A 339 -0.39 0.35 16.67
CA GLN A 339 -1.36 0.18 17.75
C GLN A 339 -2.41 1.29 17.61
N GLY A 340 -3.68 0.94 17.77
CA GLY A 340 -4.77 1.89 17.54
C GLY A 340 -6.03 1.20 17.03
N ALA A 341 -7.01 2.02 16.65
CA ALA A 341 -8.30 1.62 16.11
C ALA A 341 -8.66 2.40 14.83
N ASP A 342 -7.69 3.07 14.22
CA ASP A 342 -7.82 3.65 12.88
C ASP A 342 -7.86 2.55 11.80
N GLU A 343 -8.47 2.86 10.66
CA GLU A 343 -8.82 1.87 9.63
C GLU A 343 -7.59 1.12 9.11
N VAL A 344 -6.47 1.82 8.86
CA VAL A 344 -5.22 1.17 8.42
C VAL A 344 -4.66 0.24 9.49
N THR A 345 -4.71 0.61 10.78
CA THR A 345 -4.27 -0.27 11.87
C THR A 345 -5.13 -1.53 11.96
N LEU A 346 -6.45 -1.40 11.83
CA LEU A 346 -7.37 -2.55 11.80
C LEU A 346 -7.10 -3.45 10.58
N ALA A 347 -6.84 -2.85 9.41
CA ALA A 347 -6.50 -3.57 8.20
C ALA A 347 -5.15 -4.32 8.33
N ILE A 348 -4.14 -3.72 8.97
CA ILE A 348 -2.86 -4.36 9.29
C ILE A 348 -3.08 -5.58 10.19
N GLN A 349 -3.88 -5.44 11.26
CA GLN A 349 -4.19 -6.55 12.16
C GLN A 349 -4.95 -7.67 11.45
N GLY A 350 -5.89 -7.33 10.56
CA GLY A 350 -6.60 -8.28 9.71
C GLY A 350 -5.67 -9.02 8.75
N ALA A 351 -4.76 -8.32 8.08
CA ALA A 351 -3.75 -8.91 7.20
C ALA A 351 -2.80 -9.84 7.97
N ALA A 352 -2.35 -9.42 9.15
CA ALA A 352 -1.54 -10.26 10.03
C ALA A 352 -2.28 -11.54 10.47
N ALA A 353 -3.58 -11.44 10.77
CA ALA A 353 -4.40 -12.63 11.07
C ALA A 353 -4.51 -13.58 9.87
N ARG A 354 -4.63 -13.05 8.64
CA ARG A 354 -4.59 -13.86 7.41
C ARG A 354 -3.22 -14.54 7.24
N TYR A 355 -2.13 -13.80 7.43
CA TYR A 355 -0.76 -14.32 7.38
C TYR A 355 -0.55 -15.45 8.40
N LYS A 356 -0.98 -15.30 9.66
CA LYS A 356 -0.88 -16.35 10.69
C LYS A 356 -1.50 -17.69 10.27
N ARG A 357 -2.58 -17.67 9.47
CA ARG A 357 -3.22 -18.91 9.01
C ARG A 357 -2.36 -19.70 8.02
N ILE A 358 -1.50 -19.01 7.28
CA ILE A 358 -0.61 -19.62 6.28
C ILE A 358 0.86 -19.69 6.71
N ALA A 359 1.23 -19.07 7.84
CA ALA A 359 2.60 -18.99 8.32
C ALA A 359 3.24 -20.37 8.58
N ASN A 360 2.43 -21.37 8.96
CA ASN A 360 2.88 -22.74 9.20
C ASN A 360 2.80 -23.63 7.94
N ASP A 361 2.45 -23.07 6.78
CA ASP A 361 2.41 -23.83 5.53
C ASP A 361 3.82 -24.23 5.10
N ALA A 362 4.01 -25.52 4.81
CA ALA A 362 5.31 -26.07 4.43
C ALA A 362 5.86 -25.44 3.14
N SER A 363 4.98 -25.00 2.24
CA SER A 363 5.33 -24.33 0.98
C SER A 363 5.89 -22.95 1.26
N LEU A 364 5.23 -22.19 2.14
CA LEU A 364 5.73 -20.88 2.58
C LEU A 364 7.06 -21.00 3.34
N ALA A 365 7.26 -22.07 4.10
CA ALA A 365 8.54 -22.36 4.75
C ALA A 365 9.68 -22.60 3.75
N ARG A 366 9.39 -23.23 2.59
CA ARG A 366 10.31 -23.34 1.44
C ARG A 366 10.42 -22.04 0.62
N GLY A 367 9.64 -21.03 0.97
CA GLY A 367 9.58 -19.73 0.29
C GLY A 367 8.56 -19.65 -0.83
N GLU A 368 7.86 -20.74 -1.18
CA GLU A 368 6.82 -20.72 -2.21
C GLU A 368 5.69 -19.78 -1.79
N LEU A 369 5.45 -18.73 -2.58
CA LEU A 369 4.43 -17.75 -2.28
C LEU A 369 3.04 -18.29 -2.65
N PRO A 370 1.98 -17.93 -1.89
CA PRO A 370 0.61 -18.29 -2.26
C PRO A 370 0.24 -17.78 -3.66
N PRO A 371 -0.64 -18.49 -4.39
CA PRO A 371 -1.21 -18.01 -5.63
C PRO A 371 -1.91 -16.66 -5.45
N VAL A 372 -1.79 -15.79 -6.46
CA VAL A 372 -2.50 -14.51 -6.48
C VAL A 372 -4.02 -14.75 -6.50
N GLY A 373 -4.77 -13.96 -5.75
CA GLY A 373 -6.23 -14.12 -5.61
C GLY A 373 -6.67 -15.10 -4.50
N GLN A 374 -5.74 -15.78 -3.83
CA GLN A 374 -6.04 -16.67 -2.71
C GLN A 374 -5.58 -16.08 -1.37
N GLY A 375 -6.46 -15.29 -0.75
CA GLY A 375 -6.31 -14.88 0.66
C GLY A 375 -5.43 -13.66 0.88
N ILE A 376 -4.11 -13.79 0.72
CA ILE A 376 -3.15 -12.71 1.03
C ILE A 376 -2.07 -12.61 -0.06
N LEU A 377 -1.82 -11.40 -0.55
CA LEU A 377 -0.70 -11.13 -1.44
C LEU A 377 0.56 -10.96 -0.60
N LEU A 378 1.56 -11.80 -0.85
CA LEU A 378 2.87 -11.75 -0.24
C LEU A 378 3.94 -11.39 -1.26
N PHE A 379 4.93 -10.63 -0.80
CA PHE A 379 6.15 -10.29 -1.51
C PHE A 379 7.37 -10.77 -0.71
N ARG A 380 8.38 -11.32 -1.39
CA ARG A 380 9.72 -11.54 -0.83
C ARG A 380 10.49 -10.23 -0.75
N THR A 381 10.42 -9.47 -1.83
CA THR A 381 11.02 -8.15 -1.97
C THR A 381 9.98 -7.24 -2.59
N VAL A 382 9.89 -6.01 -2.08
CA VAL A 382 8.92 -5.03 -2.59
C VAL A 382 9.48 -4.38 -3.86
N PRO A 383 8.73 -4.36 -4.98
CA PRO A 383 9.11 -3.60 -6.17
C PRO A 383 9.40 -2.13 -5.85
N GLU A 384 10.42 -1.55 -6.49
CA GLU A 384 10.89 -0.17 -6.24
C GLU A 384 9.78 0.88 -6.32
N HIS A 385 8.91 0.78 -7.33
CA HIS A 385 7.77 1.69 -7.51
C HIS A 385 6.71 1.63 -6.39
N LEU A 386 6.82 0.69 -5.44
CA LEU A 386 5.96 0.58 -4.25
C LEU A 386 6.68 0.98 -2.95
N HIS A 387 7.95 1.39 -2.99
CA HIS A 387 8.72 1.71 -1.77
C HIS A 387 8.08 2.86 -0.98
N ALA A 388 7.54 3.87 -1.67
CA ALA A 388 6.91 5.03 -1.02
C ALA A 388 5.67 4.68 -0.18
N VAL A 389 5.06 3.50 -0.38
CA VAL A 389 3.90 3.04 0.39
C VAL A 389 4.25 1.96 1.40
N ILE A 390 5.54 1.71 1.65
CA ILE A 390 5.97 0.81 2.73
C ILE A 390 5.71 1.48 4.08
N TRP A 391 5.10 0.71 4.98
CA TRP A 391 4.75 1.12 6.33
C TRP A 391 6.00 1.56 7.12
N PRO A 392 5.95 2.69 7.85
CA PRO A 392 7.15 3.33 8.38
C PRO A 392 7.70 2.71 9.66
N ALA A 393 7.11 1.63 10.16
CA ALA A 393 7.48 1.02 11.44
C ALA A 393 7.65 -0.50 11.35
N LEU A 394 8.56 -1.02 12.16
CA LEU A 394 8.91 -2.43 12.25
C LEU A 394 8.76 -2.94 13.68
N VAL A 395 8.29 -4.19 13.84
CA VAL A 395 8.12 -4.82 15.15
C VAL A 395 9.42 -5.46 15.61
N GLY A 396 9.75 -5.28 16.89
CA GLY A 396 10.91 -5.95 17.48
C GLY A 396 10.93 -5.93 19.00
N PHE A 397 11.91 -6.64 19.55
CA PHE A 397 12.16 -6.69 20.99
C PHE A 397 13.31 -5.77 21.37
N SER A 398 13.04 -4.73 22.15
CA SER A 398 14.06 -3.79 22.63
C SER A 398 14.75 -4.33 23.88
N PHE A 399 16.08 -4.31 23.87
CA PHE A 399 16.90 -4.67 25.03
C PHE A 399 16.96 -3.58 26.08
N ALA A 400 16.76 -2.32 25.69
CA ALA A 400 16.77 -1.19 26.62
C ALA A 400 15.50 -1.17 27.48
N THR A 401 14.33 -1.35 26.86
CA THR A 401 13.04 -1.39 27.57
C THR A 401 12.65 -2.79 28.03
N LYS A 402 13.33 -3.84 27.55
CA LYS A 402 13.03 -5.26 27.80
C LYS A 402 11.58 -5.62 27.43
N ALA A 403 11.09 -5.06 26.33
CA ALA A 403 9.71 -5.23 25.90
C ALA A 403 9.59 -5.27 24.37
N TRP A 404 8.50 -5.87 23.91
CA TRP A 404 8.08 -5.78 22.51
C TRP A 404 7.47 -4.43 22.21
N GLY A 405 7.67 -3.98 20.98
CA GLY A 405 7.17 -2.70 20.50
C GLY A 405 7.36 -2.60 19.00
N HIS A 406 7.20 -1.39 18.49
CA HIS A 406 7.65 -1.06 17.14
C HIS A 406 8.65 0.09 17.16
N VAL A 407 9.51 0.10 16.15
CA VAL A 407 10.52 1.12 15.91
C VAL A 407 10.27 1.79 14.57
N LEU A 408 10.49 3.10 14.50
CA LEU A 408 10.44 3.84 13.25
C LEU A 408 11.65 3.52 12.37
N VAL A 409 11.41 3.18 11.10
CA VAL A 409 12.46 2.80 10.14
C VAL A 409 13.51 3.90 10.00
N ASP A 410 13.10 5.17 9.96
CA ASP A 410 13.99 6.33 9.81
C ASP A 410 15.05 6.40 10.91
N ALA A 411 14.69 5.96 12.12
CA ALA A 411 15.51 6.09 13.32
C ALA A 411 16.36 4.85 13.66
N VAL A 412 16.41 3.87 12.76
CA VAL A 412 17.21 2.65 12.90
C VAL A 412 18.57 2.81 12.18
N HIS A 413 19.65 2.32 12.79
CA HIS A 413 20.98 2.31 12.19
C HIS A 413 21.81 1.09 12.61
N ALA A 414 22.86 0.80 11.82
CA ALA A 414 23.81 -0.26 12.14
C ALA A 414 24.51 0.00 13.48
N ILE A 415 24.64 -1.04 14.29
CA ILE A 415 25.26 -0.94 15.62
C ILE A 415 26.73 -0.57 15.46
N ARG A 416 27.15 0.52 16.12
CA ARG A 416 28.57 0.86 16.26
C ARG A 416 29.15 0.09 17.43
N PHE A 417 29.77 -1.05 17.14
CA PHE A 417 30.48 -1.83 18.14
C PHE A 417 31.77 -1.11 18.58
N ASN A 418 32.08 -1.20 19.88
CA ASN A 418 33.34 -0.70 20.40
C ASN A 418 34.38 -1.81 20.32
N ASP A 419 35.26 -1.74 19.32
CA ASP A 419 36.30 -2.74 19.07
C ASP A 419 37.32 -2.84 20.22
N ASP A 420 37.45 -1.78 21.03
CA ASP A 420 38.32 -1.75 22.20
C ASP A 420 37.68 -2.34 23.47
N ALA A 421 36.38 -2.65 23.45
CA ALA A 421 35.66 -3.08 24.66
C ALA A 421 36.30 -4.32 25.30
N PHE A 422 36.72 -5.29 24.48
CA PHE A 422 37.40 -6.50 24.98
C PHE A 422 38.81 -6.21 25.53
N ALA A 423 39.50 -5.22 24.97
CA ALA A 423 40.81 -4.79 25.48
C ALA A 423 40.67 -4.13 26.86
N LYS A 424 39.64 -3.31 27.05
CA LYS A 424 39.34 -2.59 28.30
C LYS A 424 38.78 -3.48 29.41
N LEU A 425 38.29 -4.68 29.08
CA LEU A 425 37.79 -5.64 30.05
C LEU A 425 38.87 -6.02 31.08
N VAL A 426 38.63 -5.90 32.38
CA VAL A 426 39.65 -6.22 33.41
C VAL A 426 39.67 -7.74 33.65
N LEU A 427 40.46 -8.45 32.86
CA LEU A 427 40.72 -9.89 32.98
C LEU A 427 42.21 -10.17 32.81
N ALA A 428 42.69 -11.24 33.45
CA ALA A 428 44.04 -11.73 33.25
C ALA A 428 44.31 -11.95 31.74
N PRO A 429 45.49 -11.56 31.21
CA PRO A 429 45.80 -11.67 29.78
C PRO A 429 45.58 -13.08 29.21
N GLU A 430 45.88 -14.12 29.99
CA GLU A 430 45.67 -15.52 29.62
C GLU A 430 44.19 -15.86 29.41
N ARG A 431 43.30 -15.40 30.30
CA ARG A 431 41.84 -15.60 30.16
C ARG A 431 41.29 -14.85 28.95
N LYS A 432 41.79 -13.64 28.66
CA LYS A 432 41.42 -12.92 27.44
C LYS A 432 41.85 -13.66 26.19
N ARG A 433 43.07 -14.21 26.17
CA ARG A 433 43.57 -15.03 25.05
C ARG A 433 42.72 -16.28 24.86
N LEU A 434 42.37 -16.97 25.96
CA LEU A 434 41.52 -18.16 25.94
C LEU A 434 40.13 -17.85 25.38
N ILE A 435 39.44 -16.83 25.90
CA ILE A 435 38.11 -16.42 25.40
C ILE A 435 38.20 -16.03 23.92
N ARG A 436 39.19 -15.23 23.53
CA ARG A 436 39.38 -14.83 22.13
C ARG A 436 39.66 -16.03 21.23
N ALA A 437 40.45 -17.00 21.69
CA ALA A 437 40.68 -18.24 20.96
C ALA A 437 39.38 -19.03 20.82
N LEU A 438 38.66 -19.30 21.91
CA LEU A 438 37.38 -20.02 21.88
C LEU A 438 36.34 -19.36 20.96
N VAL A 439 36.21 -18.03 21.00
CA VAL A 439 35.29 -17.30 20.10
C VAL A 439 35.73 -17.40 18.65
N LYS A 440 37.03 -17.25 18.35
CA LYS A 440 37.55 -17.37 16.97
C LYS A 440 37.42 -18.79 16.41
N PHE A 441 37.69 -19.81 17.22
CA PHE A 441 37.58 -21.21 16.84
C PHE A 441 36.12 -21.68 16.76
N GLY A 442 35.25 -21.18 17.64
CA GLY A 442 33.81 -21.47 17.62
C GLY A 442 33.03 -20.70 16.54
N ALA A 443 33.53 -19.55 16.07
CA ALA A 443 32.91 -18.77 15.00
C ALA A 443 33.37 -19.17 13.58
N GLY A 444 34.47 -19.93 13.46
CA GLY A 444 34.89 -20.50 12.17
C GLY A 444 33.98 -21.66 11.77
N LYS A 445 33.67 -21.78 10.47
CA LYS A 445 32.97 -22.93 9.86
C LYS A 445 33.80 -24.23 9.93
N ALA A 446 34.34 -24.56 11.10
CA ALA A 446 34.88 -25.88 11.37
C ALA A 446 33.77 -26.68 12.04
N GLN A 447 33.29 -27.67 11.31
CA GLN A 447 32.50 -28.80 11.78
C GLN A 447 32.98 -29.25 13.18
N PHE A 448 32.36 -28.71 14.23
CA PHE A 448 32.36 -29.34 15.53
C PHE A 448 31.40 -30.52 15.38
N ASP A 449 31.93 -31.69 15.01
CA ASP A 449 31.21 -32.95 15.20
C ASP A 449 31.04 -33.13 16.71
N ASP A 450 29.88 -32.69 17.18
CA ASP A 450 29.48 -32.87 18.57
C ASP A 450 29.36 -34.37 18.82
N LEU A 451 30.23 -34.92 19.68
CA LEU A 451 30.27 -36.34 20.03
C LEU A 451 28.95 -36.84 20.66
N ILE A 452 28.05 -35.91 21.02
CA ILE A 452 26.74 -36.16 21.60
C ILE A 452 25.68 -35.57 20.65
N GLN A 453 24.87 -36.43 20.04
CA GLN A 453 23.73 -35.99 19.22
C GLN A 453 22.80 -35.08 20.04
N GLY A 454 22.69 -33.80 19.66
CA GLY A 454 21.68 -32.87 20.17
C GLY A 454 22.17 -31.61 20.90
N LYS A 455 23.48 -31.37 21.03
CA LYS A 455 24.01 -30.12 21.62
C LYS A 455 24.52 -29.19 20.51
N SER A 456 23.71 -28.23 20.08
CA SER A 456 24.21 -27.21 19.15
C SER A 456 25.29 -26.35 19.83
N GLY A 457 26.38 -26.06 19.10
CA GLY A 457 27.63 -25.44 19.56
C GLY A 457 27.55 -23.96 19.97
N GLY A 458 26.58 -23.59 20.82
CA GLY A 458 26.52 -22.28 21.45
C GLY A 458 27.47 -22.20 22.64
N SER A 459 28.52 -21.37 22.56
CA SER A 459 29.40 -21.10 23.70
C SER A 459 28.84 -19.97 24.56
N VAL A 460 28.36 -20.28 25.77
CA VAL A 460 27.96 -19.28 26.76
C VAL A 460 29.11 -19.03 27.73
N PHE A 461 29.60 -17.79 27.79
CA PHE A 461 30.62 -17.38 28.74
C PHE A 461 29.97 -16.62 29.91
N LEU A 462 30.02 -17.19 31.11
CA LEU A 462 29.67 -16.49 32.34
C LEU A 462 30.92 -15.83 32.93
N LEU A 463 31.06 -14.51 32.72
CA LEU A 463 32.13 -13.73 33.32
C LEU A 463 31.66 -13.17 34.68
N HIS A 464 32.02 -13.84 35.76
CA HIS A 464 31.74 -13.37 37.12
C HIS A 464 32.98 -12.72 37.76
N GLY A 465 32.78 -11.66 38.53
CA GLY A 465 33.82 -10.99 39.29
C GLY A 465 33.22 -10.16 40.43
N PRO A 466 33.97 -9.92 41.53
CA PRO A 466 33.51 -9.06 42.62
C PRO A 466 33.31 -7.62 42.12
N ALA A 467 32.17 -7.01 42.46
CA ALA A 467 31.89 -5.62 42.11
C ALA A 467 32.91 -4.71 42.81
N ARG A 468 33.67 -3.92 42.04
CA ARG A 468 34.50 -2.86 42.62
C ARG A 468 33.61 -1.65 42.88
N VAL A 469 33.39 -1.35 44.16
CA VAL A 469 32.84 -0.07 44.63
C VAL A 469 33.82 1.03 44.21
N ARG A 470 33.31 2.09 43.58
CA ARG A 470 34.09 3.34 43.43
C ARG A 470 34.30 3.89 44.84
N GLN A 471 35.53 3.86 45.34
CA GLN A 471 35.91 4.79 46.40
C GLN A 471 36.09 6.14 45.72
N ASP A 472 35.17 7.06 45.99
CA ASP A 472 35.39 8.47 45.72
C ASP A 472 36.63 8.90 46.51
N VAL A 473 37.66 9.31 45.78
CA VAL A 473 38.81 9.99 46.36
C VAL A 473 38.34 11.41 46.68
N ASP A 474 37.85 11.61 47.90
CA ASP A 474 37.59 12.95 48.44
C ASP A 474 38.93 13.63 48.68
N GLY A 475 39.19 14.68 47.91
CA GLY A 475 40.29 15.60 48.10
C GLY A 475 39.88 16.75 49.01
N ARG A 476 40.33 16.71 50.26
CA ARG A 476 40.59 17.85 51.17
C ARG A 476 41.79 17.40 52.03
N GLY A 477 42.92 18.08 52.12
CA GLY A 477 43.12 19.47 52.49
C GLY A 477 43.91 19.50 53.80
N ASP A 478 45.21 19.78 53.68
CA ASP A 478 46.18 20.37 54.62
C ASP A 478 46.47 19.77 56.02
N CYS A 479 47.76 19.45 56.23
CA CYS A 479 48.61 20.02 57.27
C CYS A 479 49.92 20.51 56.64
#